data_AF-A0A8T5EKI7-F1
#
_entry.id   AF-A0A8T5EKI7-F1
#
_cell.length_a   1.000
_cell.length_b   1.000
_cell.length_c   1.000
_cell.angle_alpha   90.00
_cell.angle_beta   90.00
_cell.angle_gamma   90.00
#
_symmetry.space_group_name_H-M   'P 1'
#
loop_
_entity.id
_entity.type
_entity.pdbx_description
1 polymer ?
#
loop_
_entity_poly.entity_id
_entity_poly.type
_entity_poly.pdbx_seq_one_letter_code
_entity_poly.pdbx_strand_id
1 'polypeptide(L)'
;MVLTASRGLYLYIEVLTTALSDEIVTDDEASILKVLAIALGVSPFDVGDAMDVARGIDPSPIADATEYSQHHIGDATTYQSALVAALDDEVITEDEWAILEHLRTLLGIQSDQHALIEESIRSMSESDANGERRLKRLERFNTVCPYF
;
A
#
# COMPACT_ATOMS: atom_id res chain seq x y z
N MET A 1 -15.59 16.17 10.39
CA MET A 1 -14.64 16.26 11.53
C MET A 1 -13.32 16.72 10.91
N VAL A 2 -12.45 17.50 11.57
CA VAL A 2 -11.23 17.94 10.86
C VAL A 2 -10.21 16.81 10.84
N LEU A 3 -9.95 16.26 9.65
CA LEU A 3 -8.85 15.33 9.42
C LEU A 3 -7.55 15.96 9.94
N THR A 4 -6.80 15.22 10.75
CA THR A 4 -5.50 15.70 11.24
C THR A 4 -4.43 15.41 10.20
N ALA A 5 -3.88 16.46 9.59
CA ALA A 5 -2.81 16.34 8.60
C ALA A 5 -1.63 15.54 9.18
N SER A 6 -1.36 14.38 8.58
CA SER A 6 -0.35 13.42 9.02
C SER A 6 0.30 12.79 7.80
N ARG A 7 1.57 12.39 7.91
CA ARG A 7 2.30 11.70 6.82
C ARG A 7 1.57 10.44 6.33
N GLY A 8 1.08 9.64 7.27
CA GLY A 8 0.32 8.44 6.95
C GLY A 8 -0.96 8.73 6.17
N LEU A 9 -1.66 9.82 6.53
CA LEU A 9 -2.86 10.27 5.84
C LEU A 9 -2.54 10.75 4.42
N TYR A 10 -1.42 11.48 4.21
CA TYR A 10 -0.98 11.90 2.89
C TYR A 10 -0.77 10.71 1.94
N LEU A 11 0.08 9.77 2.38
CA LEU A 11 0.40 8.57 1.61
C LEU A 11 -0.86 7.75 1.32
N TYR A 12 -1.77 7.68 2.29
CA TYR A 12 -3.04 6.99 2.13
C TYR A 12 -3.95 7.65 1.11
N ILE A 13 -4.06 8.99 1.10
CA ILE A 13 -4.86 9.74 0.11
C ILE A 13 -4.30 9.58 -1.31
N GLU A 14 -2.97 9.63 -1.48
CA GLU A 14 -2.35 9.45 -2.81
C GLU A 14 -2.63 8.05 -3.37
N VAL A 15 -2.50 7.02 -2.52
CA VAL A 15 -2.82 5.64 -2.90
C VAL A 15 -4.31 5.47 -3.15
N LEU A 16 -5.18 6.06 -2.32
CA LEU A 16 -6.63 6.07 -2.55
C LEU A 16 -6.98 6.74 -3.88
N THR A 17 -6.30 7.80 -4.25
CA THR A 17 -6.51 8.50 -5.53
C THR A 17 -6.14 7.59 -6.70
N THR A 18 -5.09 6.77 -6.54
CA THR A 18 -4.72 5.75 -7.54
C THR A 18 -5.80 4.66 -7.64
N ALA A 19 -6.26 4.12 -6.52
CA ALA A 19 -7.35 3.13 -6.49
C ALA A 19 -8.68 3.67 -7.02
N LEU A 20 -8.96 4.96 -6.80
CA LEU A 20 -10.15 5.64 -7.30
C LEU A 20 -10.03 6.07 -8.76
N SER A 21 -8.89 5.81 -9.42
CA SER A 21 -8.67 6.23 -10.81
C SER A 21 -9.63 5.56 -11.79
N ASP A 22 -10.10 4.34 -11.51
CA ASP A 22 -11.10 3.63 -12.31
C ASP A 22 -12.56 3.89 -11.82
N GLU A 23 -12.75 4.82 -10.88
CA GLU A 23 -14.05 5.17 -10.25
C GLU A 23 -14.74 4.03 -9.48
N ILE A 24 -14.21 2.80 -9.54
CA ILE A 24 -14.72 1.60 -8.90
C ILE A 24 -13.62 1.03 -7.99
N VAL A 25 -13.92 0.89 -6.70
CA VAL A 25 -13.04 0.17 -5.76
C VAL A 25 -13.66 -1.20 -5.50
N THR A 26 -12.93 -2.25 -5.86
CA THR A 26 -13.29 -3.65 -5.65
C THR A 26 -13.03 -4.09 -4.19
N ASP A 27 -13.54 -5.27 -3.81
CA ASP A 27 -13.37 -5.82 -2.45
C ASP A 27 -11.88 -6.13 -2.14
N ASP A 28 -11.14 -6.54 -3.17
CA ASP A 28 -9.72 -6.87 -3.10
C ASP A 28 -8.88 -5.60 -2.86
N GLU A 29 -9.15 -4.52 -3.61
CA GLU A 29 -8.52 -3.20 -3.39
C GLU A 29 -8.87 -2.63 -2.02
N ALA A 30 -10.12 -2.76 -1.58
CA ALA A 30 -10.56 -2.32 -0.26
C ALA A 30 -9.80 -3.04 0.87
N SER A 31 -9.45 -4.31 0.68
CA SER A 31 -8.66 -5.09 1.63
C SER A 31 -7.22 -4.57 1.73
N ILE A 32 -6.58 -4.27 0.60
CA ILE A 32 -5.25 -3.65 0.58
C ILE A 32 -5.27 -2.27 1.23
N LEU A 33 -6.23 -1.42 0.85
CA LEU A 33 -6.41 -0.08 1.40
C LEU A 33 -6.61 -0.11 2.91
N LYS A 34 -7.36 -1.08 3.44
CA LYS A 34 -7.55 -1.23 4.88
C LYS A 34 -6.26 -1.59 5.61
N VAL A 35 -5.46 -2.51 5.06
CA VAL A 35 -4.15 -2.85 5.64
C VAL A 35 -3.21 -1.65 5.58
N LEU A 36 -3.23 -0.90 4.49
CA LEU A 36 -2.47 0.33 4.34
C LEU A 36 -2.86 1.38 5.37
N ALA A 37 -4.17 1.60 5.59
CA ALA A 37 -4.64 2.54 6.60
C ALA A 37 -4.06 2.18 7.99
N ILE A 38 -4.10 0.89 8.37
CA ILE A 38 -3.54 0.42 9.64
C ILE A 38 -2.03 0.61 9.69
N ALA A 39 -1.31 0.24 8.61
CA ALA A 39 0.14 0.32 8.53
C ALA A 39 0.67 1.77 8.50
N LEU A 40 -0.14 2.71 7.99
CA LEU A 40 0.14 4.14 7.97
C LEU A 40 -0.35 4.86 9.25
N GLY A 41 -1.05 4.14 10.14
CA GLY A 41 -1.61 4.68 11.38
C GLY A 41 -2.84 5.57 11.18
N VAL A 42 -3.53 5.43 10.05
CA VAL A 42 -4.79 6.11 9.76
C VAL A 42 -5.92 5.40 10.50
N SER A 43 -6.72 6.17 11.25
CA SER A 43 -7.88 5.62 11.95
C SER A 43 -8.92 5.15 10.93
N PRO A 44 -9.62 4.02 11.15
CA PRO A 44 -10.73 3.60 10.28
C PRO A 44 -11.87 4.63 10.23
N PHE A 45 -11.96 5.51 11.23
CA PHE A 45 -12.91 6.63 11.23
C PHE A 45 -12.49 7.75 10.26
N ASP A 46 -11.19 7.96 10.06
CA ASP A 46 -10.63 8.98 9.15
C ASP A 46 -10.58 8.48 7.69
N VAL A 47 -10.75 7.17 7.46
CA VAL A 47 -10.76 6.58 6.10
C VAL A 47 -11.90 7.16 5.25
N GLY A 48 -13.07 7.40 5.86
CA GLY A 48 -14.21 8.00 5.18
C GLY A 48 -13.90 9.40 4.67
N ASP A 49 -13.48 10.29 5.57
CA ASP A 49 -13.08 11.65 5.20
C ASP A 49 -11.88 11.64 4.23
N ALA A 50 -10.91 10.71 4.36
CA ALA A 50 -9.79 10.58 3.42
C ALA A 50 -10.25 10.19 2.00
N MET A 51 -11.31 9.39 1.90
CA MET A 51 -11.91 8.98 0.63
C MET A 51 -12.68 10.13 -0.02
N ASP A 52 -13.37 10.96 0.75
CA ASP A 52 -13.96 12.22 0.27
C ASP A 52 -12.90 13.19 -0.26
N VAL A 53 -11.76 13.29 0.43
CA VAL A 53 -10.61 14.09 -0.03
C VAL A 53 -10.02 13.53 -1.33
N ALA A 54 -9.78 12.22 -1.41
CA ALA A 54 -9.25 11.57 -2.62
C ALA A 54 -10.19 11.71 -3.83
N ARG A 55 -11.51 11.76 -3.59
CA ARG A 55 -12.53 12.04 -4.62
C ARG A 55 -12.64 13.52 -5.00
N GLY A 56 -11.91 14.41 -4.33
CA GLY A 56 -12.00 15.86 -4.52
C GLY A 56 -13.30 16.48 -4.00
N ILE A 57 -14.02 15.79 -3.11
CA ILE A 57 -15.24 16.27 -2.46
C ILE A 57 -14.88 17.25 -1.34
N ASP A 58 -13.90 16.88 -0.51
CA ASP A 58 -13.37 17.71 0.57
C ASP A 58 -11.96 18.23 0.25
N PRO A 59 -11.61 19.46 0.68
CA PRO A 59 -10.26 19.98 0.51
C PRO A 59 -9.28 19.21 1.38
N SER A 60 -8.16 18.79 0.79
CA SER A 60 -7.09 18.13 1.51
C SER A 60 -6.63 18.96 2.71
N PRO A 61 -6.58 18.39 3.93
CA PRO A 61 -6.07 19.10 5.11
C PRO A 61 -4.55 19.34 5.04
N ILE A 62 -3.90 18.76 4.02
CA ILE A 62 -2.45 18.73 3.82
C ILE A 62 -2.10 19.85 2.84
N ALA A 63 -1.76 21.02 3.40
CA ALA A 63 -1.42 22.20 2.61
C ALA A 63 0.00 22.15 2.00
N ASP A 64 0.92 21.39 2.61
CA ASP A 64 2.30 21.25 2.16
C ASP A 64 2.72 19.77 2.16
N ALA A 65 2.74 19.15 0.98
CA ALA A 65 3.11 17.74 0.79
C ALA A 65 4.64 17.50 0.91
N THR A 66 5.44 18.57 0.85
CA THR A 66 6.90 18.51 0.78
C THR A 66 7.50 18.03 2.10
N GLU A 67 6.88 18.36 3.24
CA GLU A 67 7.29 17.86 4.55
C GLU A 67 7.00 16.37 4.75
N TYR A 68 5.97 15.84 4.08
CA TYR A 68 5.51 14.45 4.25
C TYR A 68 6.14 13.47 3.26
N SER A 69 6.71 13.97 2.16
CA SER A 69 7.39 13.18 1.11
C SER A 69 8.78 12.68 1.50
N GLN A 70 9.27 13.00 2.71
CA GLN A 70 10.58 12.57 3.17
C GLN A 70 10.56 11.08 3.56
N HIS A 71 11.59 10.34 3.15
CA HIS A 71 11.79 8.93 3.51
C HIS A 71 11.98 8.78 5.03
N HIS A 72 11.29 7.82 5.64
CA HIS A 72 11.29 7.63 7.08
C HIS A 72 11.49 6.17 7.47
N ILE A 73 12.08 5.96 8.64
CA ILE A 73 12.30 4.63 9.20
C ILE A 73 10.92 4.04 9.53
N GLY A 74 10.50 3.04 8.76
CA GLY A 74 9.18 2.41 8.85
C GLY A 74 8.51 2.19 7.49
N ASP A 75 8.95 2.90 6.45
CA ASP A 75 8.39 2.80 5.10
C ASP A 75 8.46 1.38 4.53
N ALA A 76 9.60 0.70 4.74
CA ALA A 76 9.78 -0.68 4.36
C ALA A 76 8.76 -1.62 5.03
N THR A 77 8.41 -1.37 6.29
CA THR A 77 7.43 -2.18 7.05
C THR A 77 6.00 -1.92 6.58
N THR A 78 5.68 -0.67 6.24
CA THR A 78 4.39 -0.31 5.64
C THR A 78 4.21 -1.00 4.28
N TYR A 79 5.22 -0.91 3.41
CA TYR A 79 5.21 -1.59 2.12
C TYR A 79 5.15 -3.11 2.26
N GLN A 80 5.92 -3.70 3.18
CA GLN A 80 5.86 -5.13 3.47
C GLN A 80 4.44 -5.56 3.87
N SER A 81 3.76 -4.79 4.73
CA SER A 81 2.40 -5.12 5.17
C SER A 81 1.40 -5.08 4.02
N ALA A 82 1.53 -4.08 3.14
CA ALA A 82 0.72 -3.95 1.93
C ALA A 82 0.97 -5.10 0.94
N LEU A 83 2.24 -5.43 0.70
CA LEU A 83 2.63 -6.52 -0.19
C LEU A 83 2.13 -7.87 0.35
N VAL A 84 2.22 -8.10 1.66
CA VAL A 84 1.69 -9.32 2.28
C VAL A 84 0.17 -9.41 2.15
N ALA A 85 -0.55 -8.29 2.26
CA ALA A 85 -2.01 -8.27 2.05
C ALA A 85 -2.37 -8.64 0.61
N ALA A 86 -1.71 -8.05 -0.38
CA ALA A 86 -1.91 -8.40 -1.79
C ALA A 86 -1.54 -9.86 -2.09
N LEU A 87 -0.48 -10.39 -1.47
CA LEU A 87 -0.09 -11.80 -1.60
C LEU A 87 -1.03 -12.76 -0.86
N ASP A 88 -1.85 -12.27 0.08
CA ASP A 88 -2.91 -13.05 0.70
C ASP A 88 -4.07 -13.26 -0.27
N ASP A 89 -4.26 -12.33 -1.21
CA ASP A 89 -5.31 -12.34 -2.22
C ASP A 89 -5.12 -13.41 -3.30
N GLU A 90 -6.21 -14.08 -3.71
CA GLU A 90 -6.19 -15.17 -4.70
C GLU A 90 -5.73 -14.68 -6.07
N VAL A 91 -6.08 -13.44 -6.44
CA VAL A 91 -5.73 -12.82 -7.72
C VAL A 91 -5.35 -11.36 -7.49
N ILE A 92 -4.09 -11.00 -7.75
CA ILE A 92 -3.66 -9.59 -7.80
C ILE A 92 -3.98 -9.05 -9.20
N THR A 93 -4.81 -8.02 -9.26
CA THR A 93 -5.18 -7.29 -10.48
C THR A 93 -4.16 -6.21 -10.85
N GLU A 94 -4.32 -5.62 -12.05
CA GLU A 94 -3.45 -4.52 -12.52
C GLU A 94 -3.59 -3.27 -11.65
N ASP A 95 -4.78 -2.98 -11.12
CA ASP A 95 -5.04 -1.82 -10.25
C ASP A 95 -4.39 -1.98 -8.86
N GLU A 96 -4.48 -3.18 -8.28
CA GLU A 96 -3.77 -3.50 -7.03
C GLU A 96 -2.25 -3.42 -7.20
N TRP A 97 -1.75 -3.78 -8.38
CA TRP A 97 -0.36 -3.62 -8.73
C TRP A 97 0.02 -2.14 -8.85
N ALA A 98 -0.80 -1.32 -9.51
CA ALA A 98 -0.60 0.13 -9.61
C ALA A 98 -0.57 0.78 -8.22
N ILE A 99 -1.43 0.34 -7.30
CA ILE A 99 -1.44 0.78 -5.90
C ILE A 99 -0.10 0.47 -5.19
N LEU A 100 0.39 -0.76 -5.30
CA LEU A 100 1.66 -1.17 -4.69
C LEU A 100 2.87 -0.46 -5.31
N GLU A 101 2.91 -0.32 -6.63
CA GLU A 101 3.98 0.39 -7.33
C GLU A 101 3.99 1.87 -6.97
N HIS A 102 2.81 2.50 -6.93
CA HIS A 102 2.67 3.89 -6.55
C HIS A 102 3.14 4.10 -5.11
N LEU A 103 2.73 3.22 -4.19
CA LEU A 103 3.21 3.23 -2.81
C LEU A 103 4.73 3.05 -2.72
N ARG A 104 5.31 2.09 -3.46
CA ARG A 104 6.77 1.88 -3.51
C ARG A 104 7.51 3.15 -3.91
N THR A 105 6.98 3.84 -4.93
CA THR A 105 7.52 5.08 -5.46
C THR A 105 7.40 6.22 -4.46
N LEU A 106 6.23 6.38 -3.83
CA LEU A 106 5.98 7.39 -2.79
C LEU A 106 6.89 7.20 -1.56
N LEU A 107 7.11 5.96 -1.17
CA LEU A 107 7.97 5.61 -0.04
C LEU A 107 9.48 5.65 -0.40
N GLY A 108 9.82 5.81 -1.67
CA GLY A 108 11.20 5.83 -2.15
C GLY A 108 11.94 4.50 -1.93
N ILE A 109 11.24 3.37 -1.98
CA ILE A 109 11.84 2.05 -1.71
C ILE A 109 12.70 1.61 -2.90
N GLN A 110 14.01 1.57 -2.65
CA GLN A 110 15.01 1.08 -3.60
C GLN A 110 14.90 -0.44 -3.83
N SER A 111 15.41 -0.92 -4.96
CA SER A 111 15.40 -2.36 -5.29
C SER A 111 16.09 -3.22 -4.24
N ASP A 112 17.18 -2.76 -3.61
CA ASP A 112 17.83 -3.47 -2.51
C ASP A 112 16.92 -3.62 -1.28
N GLN A 113 16.15 -2.58 -0.94
CA GLN A 113 15.18 -2.63 0.16
C GLN A 113 14.00 -3.55 -0.19
N HIS A 114 13.55 -3.52 -1.44
CA HIS A 114 12.53 -4.44 -1.94
C HIS A 114 12.99 -5.90 -1.82
N ALA A 115 14.21 -6.21 -2.25
CA ALA A 115 14.78 -7.55 -2.15
C ALA A 115 14.88 -8.04 -0.69
N LEU A 116 15.24 -7.17 0.26
CA LEU A 116 15.25 -7.49 1.68
C LEU A 116 13.84 -7.80 2.23
N ILE A 117 12.82 -7.08 1.76
CA ILE A 117 11.43 -7.31 2.13
C ILE A 117 10.95 -8.65 1.55
N GLU A 118 11.28 -8.95 0.29
CA GLU A 118 10.97 -10.24 -0.34
C GLU A 118 11.62 -11.40 0.41
N GLU A 119 12.89 -11.26 0.80
CA GLU A 119 13.61 -12.27 1.59
C GLU A 119 12.96 -12.45 2.98
N SER A 120 12.55 -11.35 3.61
CA SER A 120 11.84 -11.38 4.89
C SER A 120 10.49 -12.10 4.77
N ILE A 121 9.72 -11.81 3.73
CA ILE A 121 8.43 -12.47 3.45
C ILE A 121 8.65 -13.96 3.18
N ARG A 122 9.70 -14.32 2.42
CA ARG A 122 10.09 -15.71 2.15
C ARG A 122 10.43 -16.45 3.44
N SER A 123 11.26 -15.85 4.29
CA SER A 123 11.67 -16.46 5.56
C SER A 123 10.51 -16.60 6.55
N MET A 124 9.62 -15.61 6.61
CA MET A 124 8.37 -15.71 7.40
C MET A 124 7.44 -16.79 6.86
N SER A 125 7.41 -16.98 5.54
CA SER A 125 6.57 -17.97 4.87
C SER A 125 7.01 -19.41 5.11
N GLU A 126 8.30 -19.68 5.34
CA GLU A 126 8.78 -21.00 5.74
C GLU A 126 8.26 -21.46 7.12
N SER A 127 7.84 -20.50 7.95
CA SER A 127 7.38 -20.76 9.32
C SER A 127 5.86 -20.78 9.48
N ASP A 128 5.10 -20.41 8.45
CA ASP A 128 3.64 -20.18 8.51
C ASP A 128 2.89 -21.06 7.50
N ALA A 129 1.77 -21.66 7.91
CA ALA A 129 0.97 -22.55 7.06
C ALA A 129 0.36 -21.86 5.83
N ASN A 130 0.19 -20.53 5.85
CA ASN A 130 -0.21 -19.73 4.69
C ASN A 130 1.00 -19.21 3.88
N GLY A 131 2.21 -19.40 4.38
CA GLY A 131 3.44 -18.95 3.77
C GLY A 131 3.73 -19.60 2.42
N GLU A 132 3.51 -20.91 2.27
CA GLU A 132 3.70 -21.61 0.98
C GLU A 132 2.82 -21.01 -0.14
N ARG A 133 1.61 -20.54 0.20
CA ARG A 133 0.72 -19.87 -0.76
C ARG A 133 1.21 -18.47 -1.11
N ARG A 134 1.71 -17.71 -0.12
CA ARG A 134 2.31 -16.38 -0.36
C ARG A 134 3.57 -16.48 -1.21
N LEU A 135 4.42 -17.48 -0.97
CA LEU A 135 5.65 -17.73 -1.73
C LEU A 135 5.38 -18.05 -3.19
N LYS A 136 4.46 -18.99 -3.48
CA LYS A 136 4.04 -19.28 -4.86
C LYS A 136 3.43 -18.06 -5.56
N ARG A 137 2.72 -17.22 -4.83
CA ARG A 137 2.14 -15.97 -5.36
C ARG A 137 3.21 -14.91 -5.61
N LEU A 138 4.20 -14.79 -4.73
CA LEU A 138 5.38 -13.93 -4.93
C LEU A 138 6.19 -14.37 -6.15
N GLU A 139 6.39 -15.68 -6.35
CA GLU A 139 7.07 -16.20 -7.55
C GLU A 139 6.26 -15.92 -8.82
N ARG A 140 4.94 -16.05 -8.76
CA ARG A 140 4.05 -15.69 -9.88
C ARG A 140 4.08 -14.20 -10.17
N PHE A 141 4.11 -13.36 -9.13
CA PHE A 141 4.26 -11.91 -9.20
C PHE A 141 5.56 -11.53 -9.92
N ASN A 142 6.68 -12.14 -9.53
CA ASN A 142 7.99 -11.92 -10.18
C ASN A 142 8.02 -12.44 -11.64
N THR A 143 7.28 -13.52 -11.93
CA THR A 143 7.21 -14.10 -13.29
C THR A 143 6.35 -13.27 -14.25
N VAL A 144 5.29 -12.62 -13.77
CA VAL A 144 4.40 -11.79 -14.61
C VAL A 144 5.11 -10.49 -15.06
N CYS A 145 6.09 -10.01 -14.29
CA CYS A 145 6.87 -8.80 -14.62
C CYS A 145 8.39 -9.02 -14.43
N PRO A 146 9.10 -9.60 -15.41
CA PRO A 146 10.53 -9.94 -15.30
C PRO A 146 11.50 -8.74 -15.43
N TYR A 147 11.02 -7.50 -15.43
CA TYR A 147 11.79 -6.30 -15.78
C TYR A 147 12.09 -5.34 -14.63
N PHE A 148 11.92 -5.77 -13.38
CA PHE A 148 12.22 -4.94 -12.20
C PHE A 148 13.15 -5.62 -11.22
#